data_AF-A0A2I0VFL5-F1
#
_entry.id   AF-A0A2I0VFL5-F1
#
_cell.length_a   1.000
_cell.length_b   1.000
_cell.length_c   1.000
_cell.angle_alpha   90.00
_cell.angle_beta   90.00
_cell.angle_gamma   90.00
#
_symmetry.space_group_name_H-M   'P 1'
#
loop_
_entity.id
_entity.type
_entity.pdbx_description
1 polymer ?
#
loop_
_entity_poly.entity_id
_entity_poly.type
_entity_poly.pdbx_seq_one_letter_code
_entity_poly.pdbx_strand_id
1 'polypeptide(L)'
;MYSCSDFLNAEAGGYGTLEELLEAITWAQLGIHNKPVGLLNIDGYYNCLLSFIDKAVEEGFIDPAARNIIISAQTSHELLSKLEVCTWTT
;
A
#
# COMPACT_ATOMS: atom_id res chain seq x y z
N MET A 1 14.42 10.88 13.69
CA MET A 1 13.18 10.62 14.46
C MET A 1 12.14 10.10 13.48
N TYR A 2 12.15 8.79 13.19
CA TYR A 2 11.10 8.13 12.40
C TYR A 2 11.03 6.69 12.91
N SER A 3 10.02 6.42 13.74
CA SER A 3 9.74 5.09 14.32
C SER A 3 8.63 4.44 13.52
N CYS A 4 8.83 3.16 13.17
CA CYS A 4 7.87 2.19 12.62
C CYS A 4 6.87 2.69 11.57
N SER A 5 7.08 2.25 10.32
CA SER A 5 6.07 2.16 9.25
C SER A 5 5.38 3.47 8.87
N ASP A 6 5.58 3.96 7.64
CA ASP A 6 4.74 5.04 7.13
C ASP A 6 3.34 4.46 6.91
N PHE A 7 2.54 4.52 7.98
CA PHE A 7 1.15 4.11 8.06
C PHE A 7 0.33 5.24 7.44
N LEU A 8 0.16 5.18 6.13
CA LEU A 8 -0.88 5.96 5.47
C LEU A 8 -2.20 5.19 5.66
N ASN A 9 -2.88 5.47 6.77
CA ASN A 9 -4.29 5.12 6.89
C ASN A 9 -5.07 6.00 5.90
N ALA A 10 -5.17 5.52 4.67
CA ALA A 10 -6.14 6.04 3.75
C ALA A 10 -7.52 5.57 4.22
N GLU A 11 -8.08 6.23 5.22
CA GLU A 11 -9.53 6.25 5.39
C GLU A 11 -10.13 6.83 4.10
N ALA A 12 -11.35 6.40 3.74
CA ALA A 12 -12.01 6.82 2.51
C ALA A 12 -11.84 8.34 2.28
N GLY A 13 -11.05 8.68 1.26
CA GLY A 13 -10.52 10.02 1.08
C GLY A 13 -10.65 10.49 -0.37
N GLY A 14 -10.55 11.80 -0.58
CA GLY A 14 -10.62 12.40 -1.90
C GLY A 14 -9.27 12.35 -2.64
N TYR A 15 -9.10 13.27 -3.59
CA TYR A 15 -7.89 13.34 -4.42
C TYR A 15 -6.59 13.50 -3.62
N GLY A 16 -6.60 14.25 -2.51
CA GLY A 16 -5.39 14.44 -1.68
C GLY A 16 -4.88 13.12 -1.10
N THR A 17 -5.76 12.34 -0.48
CA THR A 17 -5.41 11.01 0.08
C THR A 17 -4.93 10.04 -0.98
N LEU A 18 -5.52 10.09 -2.19
CA LEU A 18 -5.09 9.26 -3.30
C LEU A 18 -3.70 9.65 -3.82
N GLU A 19 -3.42 10.95 -3.87
CA GLU A 19 -2.13 11.48 -4.31
C GLU A 19 -1.01 11.08 -3.33
N GLU A 20 -1.21 11.28 -2.02
CA GLU A 20 -0.27 10.86 -0.98
C GLU A 20 -0.02 9.33 -1.01
N LEU A 21 -1.06 8.53 -1.23
CA LEU A 21 -0.95 7.07 -1.35
C LEU A 21 -0.07 6.68 -2.56
N LEU A 22 -0.31 7.27 -3.72
CA LEU A 22 0.44 6.98 -4.94
C LEU A 22 1.89 7.48 -4.86
N GLU A 23 2.13 8.61 -4.18
CA GLU A 23 3.48 9.10 -3.90
C GLU A 23 4.28 8.09 -3.05
N ALA A 24 3.69 7.60 -1.95
CA ALA A 24 4.34 6.62 -1.08
C ALA A 24 4.65 5.30 -1.82
N ILE A 25 3.74 4.82 -2.67
CA ILE A 25 3.98 3.64 -3.52
C ILE A 25 5.14 3.90 -4.49
N THR A 26 5.19 5.09 -5.09
CA THR A 26 6.24 5.45 -6.04
C THR A 26 7.61 5.53 -5.36
N TRP A 27 7.70 6.08 -4.15
CA TRP A 27 8.96 6.13 -3.39
C TRP A 27 9.45 4.74 -2.98
N ALA A 28 8.54 3.85 -2.60
CA ALA A 28 8.87 2.44 -2.36
C ALA A 28 9.37 1.76 -3.64
N GLN A 29 8.72 1.99 -4.78
CA GLN A 29 9.13 1.43 -6.07
C GLN A 29 10.50 1.93 -6.52
N LEU A 30 10.82 3.21 -6.28
CA LEU A 30 12.13 3.80 -6.58
C LEU A 30 13.24 3.38 -5.59
N GLY A 31 12.90 2.63 -4.55
CA GLY A 31 13.84 2.18 -3.52
C GLY A 31 14.31 3.29 -2.59
N ILE A 32 13.56 4.41 -2.50
CA ILE A 32 13.84 5.50 -1.55
C ILE A 32 13.59 5.02 -0.12
N HIS A 33 12.63 4.10 0.06
CA HIS A 33 12.45 3.32 1.29
C HIS A 33 12.03 1.88 0.98
N ASN A 34 12.31 0.97 1.90
CA ASN A 34 11.92 -0.44 1.81
C ASN A 34 10.72 -0.80 2.72
N LYS A 35 9.94 0.20 3.13
CA LYS A 35 8.75 -0.02 3.96
C LYS A 35 7.54 -0.35 3.08
N PRO A 36 6.72 -1.36 3.45
CA PRO A 36 5.44 -1.59 2.79
C PRO A 36 4.46 -0.45 3.05
N VAL A 37 3.54 -0.23 2.11
CA VAL A 37 2.45 0.75 2.22
C VAL A 37 1.17 0.02 2.64
N GLY A 38 0.69 0.31 3.85
CA GLY A 38 -0.56 -0.24 4.36
C GLY A 38 -1.77 0.50 3.78
N LEU A 39 -2.80 -0.23 3.36
CA LEU A 39 -4.05 0.32 2.82
C LEU A 39 -5.26 -0.25 3.58
N LEU A 40 -5.98 0.59 4.32
CA LEU A 40 -7.19 0.19 5.01
C LEU A 40 -8.39 0.26 4.06
N ASN A 41 -8.85 -0.90 3.59
CA ASN A 41 -9.91 -1.02 2.59
C ASN A 41 -11.27 -1.33 3.24
N ILE A 42 -11.83 -0.34 3.96
CA ILE A 42 -13.14 -0.43 4.61
C ILE A 42 -14.23 -0.59 3.55
N ASP A 43 -15.10 -1.59 3.73
CA ASP A 43 -16.24 -1.89 2.84
C ASP A 43 -15.89 -2.00 1.34
N GLY A 44 -14.62 -2.25 1.01
CA GLY A 44 -14.16 -2.36 -0.37
C GLY A 44 -14.02 -1.04 -1.12
N TYR A 45 -13.92 0.10 -0.42
CA TYR A 45 -13.76 1.43 -1.03
C TYR A 45 -12.64 1.49 -2.11
N TYR A 46 -11.50 0.84 -1.85
CA TYR A 46 -10.34 0.82 -2.75
C TYR A 46 -10.31 -0.36 -3.72
N ASN A 47 -11.37 -1.17 -3.81
CA ASN A 47 -11.39 -2.34 -4.71
C ASN A 47 -11.11 -1.95 -6.16
N CYS A 48 -11.75 -0.89 -6.65
CA CYS A 48 -11.54 -0.42 -8.02
C CYS A 48 -10.10 0.03 -8.28
N LEU A 49 -9.47 0.68 -7.29
CA LEU A 49 -8.06 1.10 -7.38
C LEU A 49 -7.14 -0.11 -7.41
N LEU A 50 -7.35 -1.08 -6.50
CA LEU A 50 -6.56 -2.30 -6.45
C LEU A 50 -6.69 -3.10 -7.75
N SER A 51 -7.90 -3.24 -8.29
CA SER A 51 -8.12 -3.90 -9.58
C SER A 51 -7.48 -3.15 -10.76
N PHE A 52 -7.45 -1.82 -10.74
CA PHE A 52 -6.72 -1.04 -11.73
C PHE A 52 -5.21 -1.33 -11.69
N ILE A 53 -4.64 -1.38 -10.48
CA ILE A 53 -3.22 -1.71 -10.30
C ILE A 53 -2.95 -3.15 -10.73
N ASP A 54 -3.80 -4.11 -10.36
CA ASP A 54 -3.70 -5.51 -10.82
C ASP A 54 -3.69 -5.59 -12.35
N LYS A 55 -4.56 -4.82 -13.01
CA LYS A 55 -4.59 -4.77 -14.48
C LYS A 55 -3.32 -4.15 -15.07
N ALA A 56 -2.80 -3.09 -14.46
CA ALA A 56 -1.54 -2.49 -14.91
C ALA A 56 -0.35 -3.45 -14.76
N VAL A 57 -0.37 -4.35 -13.76
CA VAL A 57 0.61 -5.44 -13.63
C VAL A 57 0.43 -6.48 -14.75
N GLU A 58 -0.80 -6.91 -15.02
CA GLU A 58 -1.09 -7.86 -16.12
C GLU A 58 -0.63 -7.34 -17.49
N GLU A 59 -0.86 -6.07 -17.76
CA GLU A 59 -0.47 -5.41 -19.02
C GLU A 59 1.04 -5.08 -19.07
N GLY A 60 1.79 -5.35 -17.99
CA GLY A 60 3.24 -5.16 -17.93
C GLY A 60 3.70 -3.72 -17.70
N PHE A 61 2.82 -2.82 -17.28
CA PHE A 61 3.18 -1.44 -16.92
C PHE A 61 3.76 -1.33 -15.51
N ILE A 62 3.37 -2.25 -14.60
CA ILE A 62 3.86 -2.31 -13.23
C ILE A 62 4.54 -3.66 -13.02
N ASP A 63 5.74 -3.64 -12.42
CA ASP A 63 6.44 -4.87 -12.06
C ASP A 63 5.65 -5.65 -10.99
N PRO A 64 5.49 -6.98 -11.11
CA PRO A 64 4.80 -7.79 -10.10
C PRO A 64 5.37 -7.63 -8.68
N ALA A 65 6.66 -7.33 -8.52
CA ALA A 65 7.25 -7.03 -7.22
C ALA A 65 6.73 -5.71 -6.64
N ALA A 66 6.52 -4.69 -7.49
CA ALA A 66 5.96 -3.41 -7.07
C ALA A 66 4.50 -3.55 -6.61
N ARG A 67 3.76 -4.54 -7.10
CA ARG A 67 2.40 -4.84 -6.61
C ARG A 67 2.36 -5.24 -5.14
N ASN A 68 3.41 -5.89 -4.66
CA ASN A 68 3.53 -6.38 -3.28
C ASN A 68 3.89 -5.26 -2.28
N ILE A 69 4.19 -4.05 -2.75
CA ILE A 69 4.39 -2.87 -1.91
C ILE A 69 3.11 -2.54 -1.13
N ILE A 70 1.94 -2.74 -1.75
CA ILE A 70 0.65 -2.41 -1.17
C ILE A 70 0.11 -3.60 -0.39
N ILE A 71 -0.04 -3.43 0.92
CA ILE A 71 -0.64 -4.41 1.82
C ILE A 71 -2.02 -3.89 2.23
N SER A 72 -3.08 -4.54 1.75
CA SER A 72 -4.46 -4.16 2.08
C SER A 72 -5.11 -5.07 3.11
N ALA A 73 -5.97 -4.50 3.96
CA ALA A 73 -6.80 -5.22 4.92
C ALA A 73 -8.11 -4.46 5.20
N GLN A 74 -9.12 -5.14 5.73
CA GLN A 74 -10.42 -4.51 6.01
C GLN A 74 -10.52 -3.91 7.41
N THR A 75 -9.62 -4.31 8.31
CA THR A 75 -9.57 -3.80 9.69
C THR A 75 -8.17 -3.36 10.05
N SER A 76 -8.05 -2.34 10.91
CA SER A 76 -6.75 -1.83 11.35
C SER A 76 -5.94 -2.90 12.07
N HIS A 77 -6.59 -3.79 12.84
CA HIS A 77 -5.92 -4.90 13.51
C HIS A 77 -5.30 -5.87 12.51
N GLU A 78 -6.07 -6.31 11.50
CA GLU A 78 -5.55 -7.19 10.45
C GLU A 78 -4.42 -6.52 9.66
N LEU A 79 -4.55 -5.22 9.37
CA LEU A 79 -3.53 -4.46 8.67
C LEU A 79 -2.21 -4.42 9.45
N LEU A 80 -2.28 -4.10 10.74
CA LEU A 80 -1.12 -4.08 11.62
C LEU A 80 -0.46 -5.46 11.72
N SER A 81 -1.25 -6.53 11.89
CA SER A 81 -0.71 -7.89 11.91
C SER A 81 0.03 -8.24 10.61
N LYS A 82 -0.49 -7.85 9.44
CA LYS A 82 0.18 -8.07 8.14
C LYS A 82 1.49 -7.27 8.02
N LEU A 83 1.50 -6.04 8.52
CA LEU A 83 2.70 -5.18 8.50
C LEU A 83 3.78 -5.66 9.48
N GLU A 84 3.40 -6.14 10.67
CA GLU A 84 4.32 -6.70 11.66
C GLU A 84 5.00 -7.98 11.14
N VAL A 85 4.32 -8.83 10.38
CA VAL A 85 4.94 -10.03 9.79
C VAL A 85 6.01 -9.65 8.75
N CYS A 86 5.84 -8.53 8.06
CA CYS A 86 6.81 -8.05 7.07
C CYS A 86 8.13 -7.56 7.69
N THR A 87 8.19 -7.23 8.98
CA THR A 87 9.41 -6.70 9.62
C THR A 87 10.38 -7.78 10.11
N TRP A 88 9.95 -9.04 10.21
CA TRP A 88 10.76 -10.13 10.78
C TRP A 88 11.47 -11.03 9.75
N THR A 89 11.35 -10.74 8.45
CA THR A 89 11.93 -11.60 7.38
C THR A 89 13.16 -10.97 6.71
N THR A 90 14.08 -10.39 7.49
CA THR A 90 15.43 -10.02 7.02
C THR A 90 16.48 -10.86 7.72
#